data_AF-S7QH35-F1
#
_entry.id   AF-S7QH35-F1
#
_cell.length_a   1.000
_cell.length_b   1.000
_cell.length_c   1.000
_cell.angle_alpha   90.00
_cell.angle_beta   90.00
_cell.angle_gamma   90.00
#
_symmetry.space_group_name_H-M   'P 1'
#
loop_
_entity.id
_entity.type
_entity.pdbx_description
1 polymer ?
#
loop_
_entity_poly.entity_id
_entity_poly.type
_entity_poly.pdbx_seq_one_letter_code
_entity_poly.pdbx_strand_id
1 'polypeptide(L)'
;VPRQNSSWIILPTGRTSWGLDWHGPSAQDAWQSVDALGAILKGHTPWHLWRLPDDARVILVGHSNGGQGTWYMASRYPDRVIAAVPASGYIKSQSYVPLTQSRSAHFIDPALRAILETSLTPDDNDLFLSNLVNTPVLAVHGGLDENVPVWHSREYIGILKSWNPTVNVRFVVESLHTPGRLGRLVVSQRDNFTEVRTVNIRTFSIHSRNLPTGDLVINGIDVSIATSAKEAGSVRLRFSVDRPGQVYVLDNVQPSGRMSTALSSKGPVLIVISDTRETRSLSVALRLAHVLNLYHKLDAEIITDDHLMRLVQEDQVGGGTLVVIGNTSGNFTTWCLGRGETPFAIQGTALALQGRSLGGDSVGAIFLHPHPTRSDDNVVFMLADDPLTLERVVKLFPVRTGVTVPDWLVISGSSIDQRGAAGVKGAGFVYY
;
A
#
# COMPACT_ATOMS: atom_id res chain seq x y z
N VAL A 1 -8.35 -24.91 17.00
CA VAL A 1 -7.92 -23.94 18.02
C VAL A 1 -8.68 -24.23 19.32
N PRO A 2 -8.02 -24.38 20.48
CA PRO A 2 -8.69 -24.66 21.75
C PRO A 2 -9.65 -23.52 22.14
N ARG A 3 -10.77 -23.87 22.79
CA ARG A 3 -11.73 -22.89 23.29
C ARG A 3 -11.07 -21.98 24.32
N GLN A 4 -11.26 -20.68 24.16
CA GLN A 4 -10.75 -19.68 25.08
C GLN A 4 -11.80 -19.33 26.13
N ASN A 5 -11.35 -19.02 27.35
CA ASN A 5 -12.24 -18.67 28.46
C ASN A 5 -12.57 -17.17 28.51
N SER A 6 -11.66 -16.31 28.03
CA SER A 6 -11.79 -14.85 28.18
C SER A 6 -11.17 -14.08 27.03
N SER A 7 -10.95 -14.73 25.87
CA SER A 7 -10.37 -14.11 24.69
C SER A 7 -11.01 -14.65 23.42
N TRP A 8 -10.84 -13.90 22.34
CA TRP A 8 -11.24 -14.31 21.00
C TRP A 8 -9.99 -14.61 20.18
N ILE A 9 -10.08 -15.63 19.33
CA ILE A 9 -9.07 -15.91 18.32
C ILE A 9 -9.71 -15.65 16.97
N ILE A 10 -9.16 -14.68 16.26
CA ILE A 10 -9.59 -14.28 14.93
C ILE A 10 -8.59 -14.84 13.95
N LEU A 11 -9.09 -15.59 12.97
CA LEU A 11 -8.29 -16.16 11.89
C LEU A 11 -8.71 -15.48 10.59
N PRO A 12 -8.20 -14.26 10.32
CA PRO A 12 -8.55 -13.56 9.10
C PRO A 12 -8.04 -14.35 7.88
N THR A 13 -8.74 -14.22 6.77
CA THR A 13 -8.42 -14.99 5.57
C THR A 13 -7.39 -14.29 4.70
N GLY A 14 -7.21 -12.97 4.85
CA GLY A 14 -6.31 -12.19 4.00
C GLY A 14 -6.82 -12.08 2.56
N ARG A 15 -8.11 -12.36 2.31
CA ARG A 15 -8.84 -12.37 1.02
C ARG A 15 -8.43 -13.44 -0.01
N THR A 16 -7.18 -13.92 -0.03
CA THR A 16 -6.71 -14.99 -0.93
C THR A 16 -6.09 -16.17 -0.17
N SER A 17 -5.82 -17.30 -0.86
CA SER A 17 -5.11 -18.44 -0.29
C SER A 17 -3.69 -18.13 0.21
N TRP A 18 -3.08 -17.03 -0.25
CA TRP A 18 -1.72 -16.61 0.15
C TRP A 18 -1.66 -15.13 0.59
N GLY A 19 -2.78 -14.43 0.64
CA GLY A 19 -2.87 -12.97 0.73
C GLY A 19 -2.13 -12.21 -0.40
N LEU A 20 -2.00 -10.90 -0.20
CA LEU A 20 -0.94 -10.05 -0.76
C LEU A 20 0.18 -9.94 0.27
N ASP A 21 0.67 -11.08 0.78
CA ASP A 21 1.67 -11.12 1.87
C ASP A 21 1.28 -10.27 3.09
N TRP A 22 -0.02 -10.29 3.41
CA TRP A 22 -0.63 -9.50 4.48
C TRP A 22 -0.44 -7.98 4.34
N HIS A 23 -0.14 -7.49 3.13
CA HIS A 23 -0.08 -6.08 2.78
C HIS A 23 -1.43 -5.57 2.24
N GLY A 24 -1.55 -4.24 2.15
CA GLY A 24 -2.69 -3.56 1.49
C GLY A 24 -4.07 -4.17 1.82
N PRO A 25 -4.83 -4.65 0.82
CA PRO A 25 -6.11 -5.35 1.01
C PRO A 25 -6.12 -6.47 2.06
N SER A 26 -5.06 -7.28 2.17
CA SER A 26 -5.00 -8.38 3.14
C SER A 26 -4.81 -7.87 4.57
N ALA A 27 -4.08 -6.76 4.76
CA ALA A 27 -4.02 -6.09 6.07
C ALA A 27 -5.36 -5.47 6.45
N GLN A 28 -6.05 -4.86 5.48
CA GLN A 28 -7.38 -4.27 5.71
C GLN A 28 -8.38 -5.33 6.12
N ASP A 29 -8.41 -6.49 5.44
CA ASP A 29 -9.24 -7.64 5.83
C ASP A 29 -8.99 -8.10 7.27
N ALA A 30 -7.73 -8.22 7.66
CA ALA A 30 -7.36 -8.61 9.01
C ALA A 30 -7.88 -7.63 10.07
N TRP A 31 -7.72 -6.34 9.83
CA TRP A 31 -8.21 -5.30 10.74
C TRP A 31 -9.73 -5.17 10.76
N GLN A 32 -10.36 -5.22 9.59
CA GLN A 32 -11.82 -5.20 9.46
C GLN A 32 -12.46 -6.43 10.13
N SER A 33 -11.78 -7.57 10.16
CA SER A 33 -12.25 -8.75 10.91
C SER A 33 -12.31 -8.50 12.42
N VAL A 34 -11.33 -7.76 12.96
CA VAL A 34 -11.32 -7.33 14.37
C VAL A 34 -12.46 -6.34 14.63
N ASP A 35 -12.61 -5.34 13.76
CA ASP A 35 -13.65 -4.31 13.86
C ASP A 35 -15.06 -4.89 13.77
N ALA A 36 -15.28 -5.80 12.82
CA ALA A 36 -16.54 -6.50 12.64
C ALA A 36 -16.90 -7.35 13.86
N LEU A 37 -15.94 -8.08 14.44
CA LEU A 37 -16.19 -8.82 15.67
C LEU A 37 -16.62 -7.87 16.81
N GLY A 38 -15.91 -6.74 16.99
CA GLY A 38 -16.27 -5.73 17.97
C GLY A 38 -17.69 -5.21 17.78
N ALA A 39 -18.08 -4.91 16.54
CA ALA A 39 -19.44 -4.45 16.20
C ALA A 39 -20.51 -5.52 16.48
N ILE A 40 -20.27 -6.78 16.09
CA ILE A 40 -21.19 -7.90 16.32
C ILE A 40 -21.42 -8.12 17.82
N LEU A 41 -20.35 -8.14 18.62
CA LEU A 41 -20.44 -8.35 20.08
C LEU A 41 -21.15 -7.20 20.79
N LYS A 42 -21.02 -5.97 20.27
CA LYS A 42 -21.71 -4.78 20.80
C LYS A 42 -23.20 -4.77 20.45
N GLY A 43 -23.55 -5.15 19.23
CA GLY A 43 -24.92 -5.10 18.71
C GLY A 43 -25.85 -6.22 19.18
N HIS A 44 -25.33 -7.31 19.73
CA HIS A 44 -26.13 -8.51 20.03
C HIS A 44 -26.13 -8.86 21.53
N THR A 45 -27.22 -8.52 22.23
CA THR A 45 -27.35 -8.58 23.71
C THR A 45 -26.86 -9.89 24.36
N PRO A 46 -27.19 -11.09 23.83
CA PRO A 46 -26.62 -12.35 24.33
C PRO A 46 -25.10 -12.43 24.45
N TRP A 47 -24.35 -11.63 23.67
CA TRP A 47 -22.89 -11.65 23.63
C TRP A 47 -22.23 -10.54 24.46
N HIS A 48 -23.01 -9.74 25.20
CA HIS A 48 -22.47 -8.61 25.97
C HIS A 48 -21.41 -9.02 27.01
N LEU A 49 -21.50 -10.23 27.57
CA LEU A 49 -20.48 -10.79 28.47
C LEU A 49 -19.12 -11.01 27.78
N TRP A 50 -19.10 -11.07 26.45
CA TRP A 50 -17.91 -11.31 25.63
C TRP A 50 -17.43 -10.07 24.88
N ARG A 51 -18.00 -8.91 25.21
CA ARG A 51 -17.76 -7.66 24.49
C ARG A 51 -16.31 -7.21 24.65
N LEU A 52 -15.73 -6.76 23.54
CA LEU A 52 -14.41 -6.16 23.54
C LEU A 52 -14.50 -4.70 24.02
N PRO A 53 -13.49 -4.18 24.74
CA PRO A 53 -13.34 -2.75 24.97
C PRO A 53 -13.36 -1.97 23.65
N ASP A 54 -13.85 -0.74 23.65
CA ASP A 54 -13.89 0.09 22.43
C ASP A 54 -12.46 0.40 21.91
N ASP A 55 -11.42 0.35 22.76
CA ASP A 55 -10.00 0.48 22.38
C ASP A 55 -9.25 -0.87 22.35
N ALA A 56 -9.96 -1.98 22.13
CA ALA A 56 -9.38 -3.31 22.13
C ALA A 56 -8.18 -3.42 21.18
N ARG A 57 -7.10 -3.97 21.72
CA ARG A 57 -5.85 -4.26 21.00
C ARG A 57 -5.64 -5.76 20.90
N VAL A 58 -4.95 -6.21 19.87
CA VAL A 58 -4.76 -7.63 19.56
C VAL A 58 -3.33 -8.08 19.85
N ILE A 59 -3.17 -9.38 20.12
CA ILE A 59 -1.88 -10.06 20.01
C ILE A 59 -1.82 -10.64 18.60
N LEU A 60 -0.81 -10.25 17.83
CA LEU A 60 -0.60 -10.79 16.48
C LEU A 60 0.28 -12.02 16.55
N VAL A 61 -0.13 -13.09 15.89
CA VAL A 61 0.61 -14.35 15.82
C VAL A 61 0.55 -14.85 14.39
N GLY A 62 1.67 -15.32 13.87
CA GLY A 62 1.70 -15.88 12.53
C GLY A 62 3.00 -16.61 12.23
N HIS A 63 2.94 -17.52 11.27
CA HIS A 63 4.06 -18.37 10.84
C HIS A 63 4.36 -18.18 9.36
N SER A 64 5.64 -18.23 8.95
CA SER A 64 6.07 -18.11 7.55
C SER A 64 5.55 -16.81 6.93
N ASN A 65 4.69 -16.87 5.91
CA ASN A 65 4.03 -15.68 5.38
C ASN A 65 3.23 -14.91 6.45
N GLY A 66 2.53 -15.63 7.34
CA GLY A 66 1.85 -15.02 8.49
C GLY A 66 2.83 -14.42 9.51
N GLY A 67 4.06 -14.92 9.60
CA GLY A 67 5.11 -14.36 10.44
C GLY A 67 5.60 -13.03 9.89
N GLN A 68 5.81 -12.95 8.58
CA GLN A 68 6.07 -11.69 7.89
C GLN A 68 4.87 -10.72 8.05
N GLY A 69 3.63 -11.20 7.91
CA GLY A 69 2.43 -10.40 8.13
C GLY A 69 2.28 -9.88 9.55
N THR A 70 2.70 -10.67 10.54
CA THR A 70 2.78 -10.25 11.94
C THR A 70 3.75 -9.08 12.10
N TRP A 71 4.94 -9.14 11.51
CA TRP A 71 5.87 -8.01 11.47
C TRP A 71 5.30 -6.79 10.75
N TYR A 72 4.64 -6.99 9.62
CA TYR A 72 4.05 -5.92 8.82
C TYR A 72 2.95 -5.18 9.56
N MET A 73 1.95 -5.91 10.06
CA MET A 73 0.80 -5.35 10.75
C MET A 73 1.23 -4.71 12.07
N ALA A 74 2.10 -5.38 12.83
CA ALA A 74 2.58 -4.83 14.09
C ALA A 74 3.34 -3.52 13.84
N SER A 75 4.23 -3.44 12.85
CA SER A 75 5.04 -2.23 12.62
C SER A 75 4.27 -1.05 12.02
N ARG A 76 3.18 -1.30 11.28
CA ARG A 76 2.38 -0.24 10.64
C ARG A 76 1.14 0.17 11.44
N TYR A 77 0.60 -0.74 12.25
CA TYR A 77 -0.51 -0.47 13.17
C TYR A 77 -0.17 -0.73 14.65
N PRO A 78 0.97 -0.23 15.17
CA PRO A 78 1.31 -0.25 16.56
C PRO A 78 0.30 -0.32 17.71
N ASP A 79 -0.73 0.52 17.56
CA ASP A 79 -1.72 1.00 18.54
C ASP A 79 -2.92 0.12 18.57
N ARG A 80 -3.06 -0.72 17.55
CA ARG A 80 -3.97 -1.83 17.54
C ARG A 80 -3.33 -3.09 18.15
N VAL A 81 -2.05 -3.05 18.54
CA VAL A 81 -1.27 -4.23 18.95
C VAL A 81 -0.79 -4.14 20.39
N ILE A 82 -0.92 -5.25 21.13
CA ILE A 82 -0.39 -5.44 22.49
C ILE A 82 0.99 -6.10 22.44
N ALA A 83 1.12 -7.14 21.62
CA ALA A 83 2.35 -7.91 21.44
C ALA A 83 2.33 -8.61 20.07
N ALA A 84 3.50 -9.01 19.60
CA ALA A 84 3.65 -9.76 18.34
C ALA A 84 4.46 -11.05 18.56
N VAL A 85 4.00 -12.15 17.97
CA VAL A 85 4.68 -13.46 17.99
C VAL A 85 4.89 -13.95 16.56
N PRO A 86 5.84 -13.36 15.81
CA PRO A 86 6.17 -13.80 14.47
C PRO A 86 7.05 -15.05 14.51
N ALA A 87 6.65 -16.09 13.78
CA ALA A 87 7.41 -17.33 13.61
C ALA A 87 7.90 -17.50 12.16
N SER A 88 9.20 -17.78 11.97
CA SER A 88 9.84 -18.01 10.65
C SER A 88 9.43 -17.00 9.56
N GLY A 89 9.27 -15.72 9.91
CA GLY A 89 8.85 -14.67 8.98
C GLY A 89 10.01 -14.12 8.17
N TYR A 90 9.84 -13.98 6.86
CA TYR A 90 10.82 -13.33 6.00
C TYR A 90 10.77 -11.80 6.15
N ILE A 91 11.87 -11.12 5.84
CA ILE A 91 12.00 -9.67 6.05
C ILE A 91 11.25 -8.84 5.00
N LYS A 92 11.38 -9.27 3.74
CA LYS A 92 10.72 -8.70 2.56
C LYS A 92 10.81 -9.68 1.39
N SER A 93 9.88 -9.59 0.44
CA SER A 93 9.75 -10.57 -0.66
C SER A 93 11.01 -10.65 -1.52
N GLN A 94 11.67 -9.51 -1.75
CA GLN A 94 12.90 -9.36 -2.54
C GLN A 94 14.10 -10.07 -1.94
N SER A 95 14.06 -10.40 -0.65
CA SER A 95 15.11 -11.16 0.03
C SER A 95 14.72 -12.61 0.28
N TYR A 96 13.42 -12.92 0.29
CA TYR A 96 12.91 -14.29 0.36
C TYR A 96 13.11 -15.02 -0.97
N VAL A 97 12.72 -14.38 -2.07
CA VAL A 97 13.04 -14.79 -3.44
C VAL A 97 13.92 -13.70 -4.06
N PRO A 98 15.26 -13.85 -4.03
CA PRO A 98 16.20 -12.80 -4.40
C PRO A 98 15.96 -12.24 -5.80
N LEU A 99 15.53 -10.98 -5.90
CA LEU A 99 15.39 -10.30 -7.20
C LEU A 99 16.74 -10.15 -7.92
N THR A 100 17.85 -10.17 -7.18
CA THR A 100 19.23 -10.16 -7.72
C THR A 100 19.53 -11.37 -8.60
N GLN A 101 18.84 -12.49 -8.40
CA GLN A 101 18.98 -13.71 -9.19
C GLN A 101 17.93 -13.82 -10.32
N SER A 102 17.02 -12.85 -10.43
CA SER A 102 16.04 -12.83 -11.52
C SER A 102 16.72 -12.67 -12.89
N ARG A 103 16.11 -13.25 -13.93
CA ARG A 103 16.59 -13.09 -15.32
C ARG A 103 16.69 -11.61 -15.73
N SER A 104 15.78 -10.78 -15.25
CA SER A 104 15.80 -9.33 -15.51
C SER A 104 17.03 -8.64 -14.95
N ALA A 105 17.63 -9.14 -13.86
CA ALA A 105 18.80 -8.52 -13.24
C ALA A 105 20.03 -8.49 -14.16
N HIS A 106 20.10 -9.32 -15.20
CA HIS A 106 21.19 -9.34 -16.18
C HIS A 106 21.12 -8.22 -17.22
N PHE A 107 19.93 -7.66 -17.46
CA PHE A 107 19.68 -6.82 -18.63
C PHE A 107 19.08 -5.45 -18.28
N ILE A 108 18.53 -5.30 -17.06
CA ILE A 108 17.80 -4.09 -16.70
C ILE A 108 18.73 -2.91 -16.50
N ASP A 109 18.33 -1.75 -17.03
CA ASP A 109 19.00 -0.48 -16.74
C ASP A 109 18.99 -0.19 -15.23
N PRO A 110 20.10 0.24 -14.61
CA PRO A 110 20.16 0.49 -13.18
C PRO A 110 19.18 1.55 -12.67
N ALA A 111 18.93 2.62 -13.43
CA ALA A 111 17.99 3.67 -13.01
C ALA A 111 16.55 3.17 -13.07
N LEU A 112 16.19 2.42 -14.13
CA LEU A 112 14.88 1.77 -14.23
C LEU A 112 14.67 0.73 -13.12
N ARG A 113 15.70 -0.06 -12.82
CA ARG A 113 15.68 -1.01 -11.70
C ARG A 113 15.39 -0.32 -10.38
N ALA A 114 16.04 0.81 -10.11
CA ALA A 114 15.81 1.58 -8.89
C ALA A 114 14.35 2.01 -8.77
N ILE A 115 13.70 2.43 -9.86
CA ILE A 115 12.28 2.81 -9.88
C ILE A 115 11.38 1.61 -9.55
N LEU A 116 11.61 0.44 -10.18
CA LEU A 116 10.82 -0.76 -9.93
C LEU A 116 11.01 -1.26 -8.48
N GLU A 117 12.23 -1.30 -7.97
CA GLU A 117 12.50 -1.70 -6.58
C GLU A 117 11.88 -0.72 -5.57
N THR A 118 11.87 0.58 -5.89
CA THR A 118 11.20 1.61 -5.07
C THR A 118 9.69 1.35 -4.91
N SER A 119 9.03 0.73 -5.90
CA SER A 119 7.60 0.41 -5.81
C SER A 119 7.25 -0.63 -4.74
N LEU A 120 8.25 -1.39 -4.25
CA LEU A 120 8.09 -2.37 -3.19
C LEU A 120 8.41 -1.83 -1.79
N THR A 121 9.07 -0.68 -1.69
CA THR A 121 9.47 -0.06 -0.41
C THR A 121 8.33 0.03 0.61
N PRO A 122 7.05 0.29 0.25
CA PRO A 122 5.95 0.27 1.22
C PRO A 122 5.74 -1.08 1.93
N ASP A 123 6.22 -2.19 1.37
CA ASP A 123 6.08 -3.56 1.91
C ASP A 123 7.30 -4.03 2.72
N ASP A 124 8.43 -3.32 2.62
CA ASP A 124 9.66 -3.63 3.31
C ASP A 124 9.49 -3.47 4.82
N ASN A 125 9.53 -4.56 5.60
CA ASN A 125 9.25 -4.47 7.03
C ASN A 125 10.37 -3.79 7.83
N ASP A 126 11.62 -3.95 7.41
CA ASP A 126 12.80 -3.38 8.06
C ASP A 126 12.75 -1.86 8.21
N LEU A 127 12.06 -1.18 7.30
CA LEU A 127 11.92 0.28 7.31
C LEU A 127 11.00 0.81 8.42
N PHE A 128 10.11 -0.04 8.94
CA PHE A 128 9.08 0.34 9.91
C PHE A 128 9.34 -0.25 11.31
N LEU A 129 10.44 -1.00 11.49
CA LEU A 129 10.72 -1.69 12.76
C LEU A 129 10.97 -0.73 13.93
N SER A 130 11.38 0.51 13.67
CA SER A 130 11.47 1.53 14.72
C SER A 130 10.13 1.75 15.45
N ASN A 131 9.00 1.50 14.79
CA ASN A 131 7.67 1.60 15.40
C ASN A 131 7.39 0.47 16.42
N LEU A 132 8.17 -0.63 16.38
CA LEU A 132 8.02 -1.81 17.24
C LEU A 132 9.00 -1.88 18.41
N VAL A 133 9.87 -0.89 18.53
CA VAL A 133 10.90 -0.75 19.57
C VAL A 133 10.38 -1.02 21.00
N ASN A 134 9.08 -0.83 21.24
CA ASN A 134 8.43 -0.90 22.55
C ASN A 134 7.24 -1.85 22.59
N THR A 135 7.04 -2.57 21.50
CA THR A 135 6.03 -3.60 21.43
C THR A 135 6.71 -4.88 21.89
N PRO A 136 6.19 -5.60 22.90
CA PRO A 136 6.68 -6.93 23.22
C PRO A 136 6.67 -7.83 21.98
N VAL A 137 7.84 -8.33 21.58
CA VAL A 137 7.99 -9.25 20.46
C VAL A 137 8.63 -10.55 20.93
N LEU A 138 7.97 -11.68 20.65
CA LEU A 138 8.53 -13.01 20.77
C LEU A 138 8.76 -13.59 19.37
N ALA A 139 9.94 -13.33 18.80
CA ALA A 139 10.31 -13.91 17.52
C ALA A 139 10.76 -15.37 17.68
N VAL A 140 10.13 -16.27 16.94
CA VAL A 140 10.46 -17.71 16.95
C VAL A 140 11.00 -18.09 15.57
N HIS A 141 12.09 -18.84 15.49
CA HIS A 141 12.64 -19.27 14.21
C HIS A 141 13.50 -20.52 14.38
N GLY A 142 13.31 -21.52 13.52
CA GLY A 142 14.19 -22.68 13.45
C GLY A 142 15.60 -22.30 13.02
N GLY A 143 16.63 -22.71 13.78
CA GLY A 143 18.03 -22.39 13.46
C GLY A 143 18.55 -23.01 12.15
N LEU A 144 17.88 -24.07 11.66
CA LEU A 144 18.18 -24.80 10.43
C LEU A 144 17.03 -24.69 9.40
N ASP A 145 16.22 -23.64 9.48
CA ASP A 145 15.16 -23.40 8.50
C ASP A 145 15.79 -23.08 7.14
N GLU A 146 15.61 -23.97 6.16
CA GLU A 146 16.12 -23.80 4.78
C GLU A 146 15.08 -23.16 3.86
N ASN A 147 13.82 -23.05 4.28
CA ASN A 147 12.76 -22.45 3.48
C ASN A 147 12.74 -20.93 3.69
N VAL A 148 12.60 -20.47 4.93
CA VAL A 148 12.83 -19.07 5.29
C VAL A 148 14.10 -19.04 6.12
N PRO A 149 15.25 -18.65 5.56
CA PRO A 149 16.49 -18.71 6.32
C PRO A 149 16.47 -17.86 7.60
N VAL A 150 17.00 -18.41 8.69
CA VAL A 150 16.98 -17.81 10.05
C VAL A 150 17.58 -16.40 10.14
N TRP A 151 18.42 -16.01 9.17
CA TRP A 151 18.98 -14.66 9.12
C TRP A 151 17.89 -13.58 9.08
N HIS A 152 16.71 -13.86 8.51
CA HIS A 152 15.60 -12.90 8.50
C HIS A 152 15.18 -12.48 9.91
N SER A 153 14.88 -13.44 10.80
CA SER A 153 14.53 -13.12 12.19
C SER A 153 15.69 -12.54 12.98
N ARG A 154 16.93 -12.98 12.70
CA ARG A 154 18.12 -12.38 13.33
C ARG A 154 18.28 -10.91 12.95
N GLU A 155 18.03 -10.57 11.69
CA GLU A 155 18.08 -9.20 11.20
C GLU A 155 16.97 -8.33 11.80
N TYR A 156 15.72 -8.84 11.83
CA TYR A 156 14.61 -8.16 12.53
C TYR A 156 14.98 -7.76 13.97
N ILE A 157 15.52 -8.72 14.73
CA ILE A 157 15.94 -8.49 16.11
C ILE A 157 17.17 -7.58 16.19
N GLY A 158 18.12 -7.72 15.27
CA GLY A 158 19.31 -6.86 15.16
C GLY A 158 18.94 -5.40 14.96
N ILE A 159 18.01 -5.11 14.04
CA ILE A 159 17.48 -3.77 13.79
C ILE A 159 16.77 -3.24 15.04
N LEU A 160 15.85 -4.00 15.65
CA LEU A 160 15.18 -3.56 16.88
C LEU A 160 16.15 -3.19 17.99
N LYS A 161 17.20 -4.01 18.19
CA LYS A 161 18.24 -3.77 19.19
C LYS A 161 19.13 -2.58 18.86
N SER A 162 19.30 -2.21 17.58
CA SER A 162 20.10 -1.04 17.20
C SER A 162 19.40 0.27 17.53
N TRP A 163 18.07 0.30 17.40
CA TRP A 163 17.26 1.45 17.82
C TRP A 163 17.20 1.60 19.31
N ASN A 164 17.18 0.47 20.00
CA ASN A 164 16.88 0.49 21.39
C ASN A 164 17.33 -0.79 22.10
N PRO A 165 18.47 -0.71 22.79
CA PRO A 165 18.92 -1.80 23.64
C PRO A 165 18.01 -2.07 24.85
N THR A 166 17.11 -1.16 25.26
CA THR A 166 16.44 -1.16 26.60
C THR A 166 15.01 -0.58 26.79
N VAL A 167 14.36 0.07 25.82
CA VAL A 167 13.24 1.06 26.01
C VAL A 167 11.80 0.66 25.66
N ASN A 168 10.92 1.53 26.19
CA ASN A 168 9.54 1.93 25.92
C ASN A 168 9.48 3.44 25.45
N VAL A 169 9.10 3.85 24.20
CA VAL A 169 8.25 4.99 23.70
C VAL A 169 8.04 4.95 22.16
N ARG A 170 6.81 5.11 21.65
CA ARG A 170 6.41 4.81 20.26
C ARG A 170 6.02 6.02 19.37
N PHE A 171 6.66 6.12 18.20
CA PHE A 171 6.40 7.07 17.10
C PHE A 171 5.88 6.33 15.86
N VAL A 172 5.14 7.00 14.96
CA VAL A 172 4.65 6.43 13.70
C VAL A 172 4.93 7.40 12.55
N VAL A 173 5.68 6.99 11.52
CA VAL A 173 5.85 7.80 10.29
C VAL A 173 4.57 7.75 9.46
N GLU A 174 4.05 8.90 9.05
CA GLU A 174 2.76 9.04 8.36
C GLU A 174 2.96 9.39 6.87
N SER A 175 3.95 10.20 6.52
CA SER A 175 4.29 10.49 5.11
C SER A 175 5.74 10.96 4.93
N LEU A 176 6.25 10.83 3.70
CA LEU A 176 7.62 11.17 3.29
C LEU A 176 7.63 12.39 2.36
N HIS A 177 8.75 13.12 2.31
CA HIS A 177 8.92 14.20 1.32
C HIS A 177 9.07 13.65 -0.10
N THR A 178 9.89 12.62 -0.25
CA THR A 178 10.03 11.83 -1.46
C THR A 178 9.50 10.43 -1.18
N PRO A 179 8.29 10.09 -1.64
CA PRO A 179 7.74 8.74 -1.54
C PRO A 179 8.72 7.70 -2.09
N GLY A 180 8.78 6.53 -1.45
CA GLY A 180 9.66 5.43 -1.86
C GLY A 180 11.14 5.57 -1.49
N ARG A 181 11.59 6.71 -0.93
CA ARG A 181 12.92 6.83 -0.32
C ARG A 181 12.87 6.57 1.19
N LEU A 182 13.97 6.12 1.78
CA LEU A 182 14.05 5.90 3.23
C LEU A 182 13.73 7.17 4.02
N GLY A 183 12.72 7.07 4.89
CA GLY A 183 12.44 8.04 5.94
C GLY A 183 13.13 7.62 7.23
N ARG A 184 13.65 8.58 8.00
CA ARG A 184 14.26 8.31 9.31
C ARG A 184 13.77 9.30 10.36
N LEU A 185 13.39 8.78 11.53
CA LEU A 185 13.20 9.53 12.77
C LEU A 185 14.28 9.08 13.76
N VAL A 186 15.06 10.01 14.29
CA VAL A 186 16.01 9.78 15.39
C VAL A 186 15.44 10.47 16.61
N VAL A 187 15.11 9.70 17.65
CA VAL A 187 14.53 10.21 18.89
C VAL A 187 15.55 10.11 20.00
N SER A 188 15.85 11.24 20.65
CA SER A 188 16.72 11.31 21.81
C SER A 188 15.92 11.81 22.99
N GLN A 189 15.85 11.00 24.04
CA GLN A 189 15.06 11.30 25.24
C GLN A 189 15.99 11.54 26.44
N ARG A 190 15.73 12.61 27.18
CA ARG A 190 16.35 12.96 28.47
C ARG A 190 15.22 13.27 29.46
N ASP A 191 15.51 13.31 30.75
CA ASP A 191 14.52 13.30 31.84
C ASP A 191 13.33 14.27 31.66
N ASN A 192 13.51 15.44 31.04
CA ASN A 192 12.45 16.42 30.74
C ASN A 192 12.41 16.89 29.27
N PHE A 193 13.01 16.15 28.35
CA PHE A 193 13.24 16.65 26.99
C PHE A 193 13.29 15.52 25.95
N THR A 194 12.57 15.69 24.85
CA THR A 194 12.59 14.77 23.70
C THR A 194 12.94 15.52 22.42
N GLU A 195 14.06 15.17 21.80
CA GLU A 195 14.45 15.67 20.48
C GLU A 195 14.14 14.63 19.41
N VAL A 196 13.51 15.06 18.32
CA VAL A 196 13.23 14.28 17.13
C VAL A 196 13.96 14.91 15.94
N ARG A 197 14.90 14.18 15.34
CA ARG A 197 15.55 14.57 14.09
C ARG A 197 15.02 13.73 12.94
N THR A 198 14.74 14.36 11.82
CA THR A 198 14.07 13.71 10.69
C THR A 198 14.90 13.74 9.41
N VAL A 199 14.82 12.68 8.59
CA VAL A 199 15.33 12.67 7.20
C VAL A 199 14.24 12.12 6.29
N ASN A 200 13.90 12.86 5.23
CA ASN A 200 12.84 12.50 4.28
C ASN A 200 11.45 12.26 4.92
N ILE A 201 11.19 12.75 6.14
CA ILE A 201 9.89 12.65 6.80
C ILE A 201 9.13 13.95 6.57
N ARG A 202 7.93 13.85 6.02
CA ARG A 202 7.02 14.99 5.89
C ARG A 202 6.09 15.10 7.10
N THR A 203 5.52 13.98 7.54
CA THR A 203 4.68 13.93 8.74
C THR A 203 4.89 12.65 9.54
N PHE A 204 4.72 12.73 10.85
CA PHE A 204 4.70 11.58 11.77
C PHE A 204 3.68 11.81 12.89
N SER A 205 3.25 10.76 13.59
CA SER A 205 2.31 10.86 14.70
C SER A 205 2.83 10.19 15.97
N ILE A 206 2.34 10.70 17.11
CA ILE A 206 2.57 10.13 18.44
C ILE A 206 1.20 9.92 19.08
N HIS A 207 1.02 8.78 19.73
CA HIS A 207 -0.18 8.55 20.52
C HIS A 207 -0.14 9.40 21.80
N SER A 208 -1.23 10.07 22.15
CA SER A 208 -1.35 10.91 23.36
C SER A 208 -0.80 10.25 24.65
N ARG A 209 -1.08 8.96 24.89
CA ARG A 209 -0.56 8.18 26.04
C ARG A 209 0.96 7.93 26.04
N ASN A 210 1.63 8.17 24.91
CA ASN A 210 3.07 8.03 24.76
C ASN A 210 3.77 9.39 24.61
N LEU A 211 3.06 10.49 24.87
CA LEU A 211 3.68 11.80 24.84
C LEU A 211 4.75 11.91 25.92
N PRO A 212 5.90 12.54 25.60
CA PRO A 212 6.88 12.84 26.62
C PRO A 212 6.28 13.79 27.67
N THR A 213 6.68 13.57 28.92
CA THR A 213 6.28 14.41 30.06
C THR A 213 6.87 15.82 29.99
N GLY A 214 7.95 16.01 29.23
CA GLY A 214 8.63 17.30 29.03
C GLY A 214 8.51 17.87 27.62
N ASP A 215 9.47 18.74 27.25
CA ASP A 215 9.44 19.48 25.98
C ASP A 215 9.71 18.56 24.77
N LEU A 216 9.03 18.84 23.65
CA LEU A 216 9.23 18.14 22.38
C LEU A 216 9.84 19.09 21.35
N VAL A 217 11.01 18.70 20.82
CA VAL A 217 11.73 19.46 19.81
C VAL A 217 11.83 18.65 18.53
N ILE A 218 11.46 19.24 17.39
CA ILE A 218 11.51 18.58 16.08
C ILE A 218 12.47 19.37 15.19
N ASN A 219 13.56 18.73 14.73
CA ASN A 219 14.62 19.36 13.91
C ASN A 219 15.16 20.67 14.50
N GLY A 220 15.27 20.75 15.82
CA GLY A 220 15.73 21.94 16.54
C GLY A 220 14.66 23.01 16.78
N ILE A 221 13.39 22.72 16.52
CA ILE A 221 12.27 23.65 16.73
C ILE A 221 11.36 23.13 17.85
N ASP A 222 11.11 23.97 18.86
CA ASP A 222 10.21 23.65 19.97
C ASP A 222 8.77 23.52 19.48
N VAL A 223 8.09 22.46 19.93
CA VAL A 223 6.71 22.16 19.57
C VAL A 223 5.84 22.18 20.82
N SER A 224 5.03 23.22 20.95
CA SER A 224 4.04 23.34 22.01
C SER A 224 2.84 22.42 21.74
N ILE A 225 2.60 21.46 22.64
CA ILE A 225 1.42 20.59 22.59
C ILE A 225 0.35 21.17 23.52
N ALA A 226 -0.80 21.54 22.97
CA ALA A 226 -1.91 22.10 23.75
C ALA A 226 -2.35 21.14 24.87
N THR A 227 -2.61 21.66 26.07
CA THR A 227 -3.02 20.88 27.25
C THR A 227 -4.29 20.06 26.98
N SER A 228 -5.24 20.60 26.22
CA SER A 228 -6.46 19.90 25.80
C SER A 228 -6.17 18.65 24.94
N ALA A 229 -5.09 18.65 24.15
CA ALA A 229 -4.67 17.48 23.37
C ALA A 229 -3.98 16.40 24.23
N LYS A 230 -3.42 16.77 25.39
CA LYS A 230 -2.91 15.82 26.40
C LYS A 230 -4.04 15.15 27.17
N GLU A 231 -5.14 15.88 27.39
CA GLU A 231 -6.30 15.44 28.18
C GLU A 231 -7.37 14.69 27.36
N ALA A 232 -7.36 14.83 26.02
CA ALA A 232 -8.41 14.35 25.13
C ALA A 232 -8.61 12.82 25.01
N GLY A 233 -7.88 11.98 25.75
CA GLY A 233 -8.17 10.53 25.82
C GLY A 233 -8.00 9.79 24.49
N SER A 234 -6.91 9.02 24.38
CA SER A 234 -6.64 8.07 23.30
C SER A 234 -6.57 8.59 21.83
N VAL A 235 -6.22 9.85 21.60
CA VAL A 235 -6.06 10.41 20.24
C VAL A 235 -4.61 10.32 19.74
N ARG A 236 -4.39 10.16 18.43
CA ARG A 236 -3.07 10.34 17.77
C ARG A 236 -2.87 11.81 17.39
N LEU A 237 -1.72 12.36 17.78
CA LEU A 237 -1.32 13.72 17.41
C LEU A 237 -0.35 13.65 16.25
N ARG A 238 -0.67 14.30 15.11
CA ARG A 238 0.26 14.39 13.97
C ARG A 238 1.09 15.66 14.06
N PHE A 239 2.36 15.50 13.74
CA PHE A 239 3.37 16.54 13.61
C PHE A 239 3.78 16.66 12.14
N SER A 240 3.77 17.89 11.63
CA SER A 240 4.27 18.22 10.29
C SER A 240 5.66 18.81 10.38
N VAL A 241 6.60 18.27 9.61
CA VAL A 241 7.98 18.79 9.53
C VAL A 241 8.02 20.12 8.75
N ASP A 242 7.14 20.28 7.75
CA ASP A 242 7.03 21.49 6.93
C ASP A 242 6.43 22.69 7.69
N ARG A 243 5.65 22.43 8.74
CA ARG A 243 4.90 23.44 9.51
C ARG A 243 5.06 23.18 11.00
N PRO A 244 6.26 23.44 11.56
CA PRO A 244 6.52 23.22 12.98
C PRO A 244 5.54 24.08 13.81
N GLY A 245 4.73 23.43 14.65
CA GLY A 245 3.74 24.07 15.53
C GLY A 245 2.27 23.84 15.18
N GLN A 246 1.92 23.34 13.99
CA GLN A 246 0.54 22.93 13.69
C GLN A 246 0.35 21.44 14.02
N VAL A 247 -0.32 21.17 15.15
CA VAL A 247 -0.75 19.82 15.53
C VAL A 247 -2.15 19.59 15.00
N TYR A 248 -2.32 18.55 14.18
CA TYR A 248 -3.63 18.17 13.65
C TYR A 248 -4.12 16.89 14.34
N VAL A 249 -5.42 16.87 14.67
CA VAL A 249 -6.17 15.64 14.92
C VAL A 249 -6.67 15.15 13.58
N LEU A 250 -6.46 13.89 13.24
CA LEU A 250 -6.72 13.40 11.88
C LEU A 250 -7.67 12.23 11.81
N ASP A 251 -8.60 12.38 10.86
CA ASP A 251 -9.20 11.31 10.09
C ASP A 251 -8.47 11.16 8.73
N ASN A 252 -8.09 9.92 8.42
CA ASN A 252 -7.64 9.32 7.16
C ASN A 252 -6.65 10.08 6.23
N VAL A 253 -5.51 9.42 5.97
CA VAL A 253 -4.52 9.81 4.94
C VAL A 253 -4.71 8.97 3.69
N GLN A 254 -4.71 9.63 2.54
CA GLN A 254 -4.57 8.97 1.25
C GLN A 254 -3.10 8.54 1.07
N PRO A 255 -2.80 7.24 0.86
CA PRO A 255 -1.45 6.83 0.55
C PRO A 255 -1.06 7.37 -0.83
N SER A 256 0.13 7.96 -0.96
CA SER A 256 0.79 7.99 -2.26
C SER A 256 1.06 6.56 -2.72
N GLY A 257 0.99 6.33 -4.03
CA GLY A 257 1.95 5.46 -4.68
C GLY A 257 1.49 4.06 -5.03
N ARG A 258 2.15 3.54 -6.07
CA ARG A 258 2.11 2.19 -6.63
C ARG A 258 0.74 1.73 -7.11
N MET A 259 0.74 1.03 -8.24
CA MET A 259 -0.47 0.58 -8.93
C MET A 259 -1.43 -0.23 -8.03
N SER A 260 -0.92 -0.87 -6.98
CA SER A 260 -1.73 -1.70 -6.06
C SER A 260 -2.77 -0.91 -5.27
N THR A 261 -2.67 0.42 -5.21
CA THR A 261 -3.71 1.28 -4.61
C THR A 261 -5.08 1.11 -5.28
N ALA A 262 -5.11 0.74 -6.56
CA ALA A 262 -6.32 0.39 -7.29
C ALA A 262 -7.16 -0.70 -6.60
N LEU A 263 -6.52 -1.58 -5.81
CA LEU A 263 -7.17 -2.68 -5.08
C LEU A 263 -7.79 -2.26 -3.74
N SER A 264 -7.61 -1.01 -3.33
CA SER A 264 -8.21 -0.44 -2.11
C SER A 264 -9.47 0.38 -2.43
N SER A 265 -10.12 0.08 -3.56
CA SER A 265 -11.36 0.72 -4.02
C SER A 265 -12.42 0.79 -2.91
N LYS A 266 -13.06 1.94 -2.74
CA LYS A 266 -14.11 2.14 -1.72
C LYS A 266 -15.50 1.65 -2.15
N GLY A 267 -15.69 1.40 -3.44
CA GLY A 267 -16.89 0.78 -4.00
C GLY A 267 -16.56 -0.17 -5.15
N PRO A 268 -17.56 -0.60 -5.93
CA PRO A 268 -17.34 -1.50 -7.05
C PRO A 268 -16.32 -0.92 -8.05
N VAL A 269 -15.41 -1.76 -8.53
CA VAL A 269 -14.45 -1.37 -9.56
C VAL A 269 -15.18 -1.28 -10.90
N LEU A 270 -15.24 -0.10 -11.50
CA LEU A 270 -15.86 0.07 -12.82
C LEU A 270 -14.80 -0.18 -13.90
N ILE A 271 -14.93 -1.30 -14.60
CA ILE A 271 -14.08 -1.66 -15.73
C ILE A 271 -14.70 -1.10 -17.01
N VAL A 272 -13.96 -0.22 -17.67
CA VAL A 272 -14.43 0.54 -18.83
C VAL A 272 -13.79 -0.03 -20.09
N ILE A 273 -14.63 -0.38 -21.06
CA ILE A 273 -14.20 -0.89 -22.37
C ILE A 273 -14.86 -0.10 -23.50
N SER A 274 -14.24 -0.06 -24.68
CA SER A 274 -14.80 0.68 -25.82
C SER A 274 -16.08 0.06 -26.38
N ASP A 275 -16.21 -1.27 -26.40
CA ASP A 275 -17.45 -1.96 -26.80
C ASP A 275 -17.65 -3.30 -26.09
N THR A 276 -18.89 -3.81 -26.12
CA THR A 276 -19.31 -5.09 -25.51
C THR A 276 -19.42 -6.26 -26.49
N ARG A 277 -18.94 -6.12 -27.73
CA ARG A 277 -18.82 -7.24 -28.68
C ARG A 277 -17.69 -8.16 -28.23
N GLU A 278 -17.57 -9.35 -28.82
CA GLU A 278 -16.49 -10.31 -28.55
C GLU A 278 -15.11 -9.76 -28.97
N THR A 279 -14.60 -8.82 -28.17
CA THR A 279 -13.33 -8.13 -28.36
C THR A 279 -12.30 -8.63 -27.37
N ARG A 280 -11.02 -8.38 -27.68
CA ARG A 280 -9.93 -8.67 -26.75
C ARG A 280 -10.10 -7.90 -25.43
N SER A 281 -10.57 -6.65 -25.49
CA SER A 281 -10.85 -5.81 -24.31
C SER A 281 -11.94 -6.41 -23.42
N LEU A 282 -13.03 -6.93 -23.99
CA LEU A 282 -14.07 -7.62 -23.21
C LEU A 282 -13.52 -8.89 -22.54
N SER A 283 -12.76 -9.71 -23.28
CA SER A 283 -12.12 -10.91 -22.72
C SER A 283 -11.17 -10.59 -21.56
N VAL A 284 -10.38 -9.52 -21.70
CA VAL A 284 -9.53 -8.99 -20.63
C VAL A 284 -10.37 -8.53 -19.43
N ALA A 285 -11.41 -7.72 -19.67
CA ALA A 285 -12.26 -7.16 -18.63
C ALA A 285 -12.95 -8.27 -17.81
N LEU A 286 -13.48 -9.30 -18.46
CA LEU A 286 -14.08 -10.46 -17.81
C LEU A 286 -13.08 -11.22 -16.94
N ARG A 287 -11.85 -11.45 -17.43
CA ARG A 287 -10.79 -12.09 -16.64
C ARG A 287 -10.38 -11.22 -15.46
N LEU A 288 -10.25 -9.92 -15.66
CA LEU A 288 -9.91 -8.99 -14.58
C LEU A 288 -11.00 -8.96 -13.52
N ALA A 289 -12.28 -8.84 -13.90
CA ALA A 289 -13.42 -8.92 -12.99
C ALA A 289 -13.42 -10.25 -12.20
N HIS A 290 -13.20 -11.37 -12.90
CA HIS A 290 -13.08 -12.67 -12.25
C HIS A 290 -11.94 -12.71 -11.22
N VAL A 291 -10.76 -12.19 -11.57
CA VAL A 291 -9.59 -12.15 -10.70
C VAL A 291 -9.80 -11.20 -9.51
N LEU A 292 -10.42 -10.04 -9.71
CA LEU A 292 -10.79 -9.10 -8.65
C LEU A 292 -11.74 -9.75 -7.63
N ASN A 293 -12.77 -10.44 -8.09
CA ASN A 293 -13.67 -11.18 -7.19
C ASN A 293 -12.99 -12.40 -6.54
N LEU A 294 -12.25 -13.19 -7.33
CA LEU A 294 -11.63 -14.42 -6.86
C LEU A 294 -10.62 -14.14 -5.75
N TYR A 295 -9.71 -13.19 -5.98
CA TYR A 295 -8.59 -12.92 -5.08
C TYR A 295 -8.86 -11.76 -4.11
N HIS A 296 -9.56 -10.72 -4.53
CA HIS A 296 -9.70 -9.50 -3.71
C HIS A 296 -11.08 -9.32 -3.12
N LYS A 297 -12.05 -10.17 -3.48
CA LYS A 297 -13.47 -10.02 -3.11
C LYS A 297 -13.99 -8.61 -3.43
N LEU A 298 -13.46 -8.03 -4.51
CA LEU A 298 -13.88 -6.74 -5.02
C LEU A 298 -14.95 -6.99 -6.08
N ASP A 299 -16.11 -6.36 -5.88
CA ASP A 299 -17.14 -6.29 -6.89
C ASP A 299 -16.63 -5.47 -8.07
N ALA A 300 -16.98 -5.90 -9.28
CA ALA A 300 -16.62 -5.21 -10.50
C ALA A 300 -17.80 -5.17 -11.45
N GLU A 301 -17.98 -4.03 -12.11
CA GLU A 301 -18.98 -3.85 -13.16
C GLU A 301 -18.25 -3.51 -14.47
N ILE A 302 -18.68 -4.10 -15.58
CA ILE A 302 -18.12 -3.80 -16.90
C ILE A 302 -19.10 -2.86 -17.62
N ILE A 303 -18.64 -1.65 -17.92
CA ILE A 303 -19.42 -0.63 -18.63
C ILE A 303 -18.72 -0.19 -19.90
N THR A 304 -19.48 0.38 -20.83
CA THR A 304 -18.90 0.98 -22.04
C THR A 304 -18.37 2.38 -21.76
N ASP A 305 -17.39 2.78 -22.55
CA ASP A 305 -16.83 4.14 -22.57
C ASP A 305 -17.92 5.21 -22.74
N ASP A 306 -18.88 5.00 -23.66
CA ASP A 306 -20.03 5.89 -23.85
C ASP A 306 -20.96 5.96 -22.63
N HIS A 307 -21.13 4.85 -21.91
CA HIS A 307 -21.95 4.84 -20.69
C HIS A 307 -21.24 5.61 -19.58
N LEU A 308 -19.92 5.42 -19.39
CA LEU A 308 -19.15 6.20 -18.43
C LEU A 308 -19.21 7.69 -18.74
N MET A 309 -19.11 8.08 -20.02
CA MET A 309 -19.20 9.49 -20.40
C MET A 309 -20.55 10.12 -20.03
N ARG A 310 -21.66 9.38 -20.10
CA ARG A 310 -22.96 9.87 -19.60
C ARG A 310 -22.94 10.05 -18.08
N LEU A 311 -22.43 9.06 -17.34
CA LEU A 311 -22.29 9.15 -15.88
C LEU A 311 -21.41 10.34 -15.46
N VAL A 312 -20.34 10.65 -16.21
CA VAL A 312 -19.51 11.84 -15.98
C VAL A 312 -20.29 13.13 -16.21
N GLN A 313 -21.08 13.21 -17.29
CA GLN A 313 -21.90 14.39 -17.60
C GLN A 313 -23.01 14.63 -16.57
N GLU A 314 -23.53 13.56 -15.99
CA GLU A 314 -24.59 13.57 -15.00
C GLU A 314 -24.08 13.67 -13.54
N ASP A 315 -22.76 13.70 -13.33
CA ASP A 315 -22.11 13.65 -12.01
C ASP A 315 -22.51 12.42 -11.17
N GLN A 316 -22.64 11.27 -11.83
CA GLN A 316 -23.08 9.98 -11.25
C GLN A 316 -22.03 8.88 -11.33
N VAL A 317 -20.76 9.22 -11.57
CA VAL A 317 -19.67 8.25 -11.46
C VAL A 317 -19.60 7.81 -9.99
N GLY A 318 -20.03 6.57 -9.70
CA GLY A 318 -20.12 6.02 -8.35
C GLY A 318 -18.79 6.03 -7.59
N GLY A 319 -18.81 5.60 -6.33
CA GLY A 319 -17.57 5.43 -5.56
C GLY A 319 -16.79 4.19 -6.02
N GLY A 320 -15.47 4.32 -6.20
CA GLY A 320 -14.59 3.22 -6.55
C GLY A 320 -13.56 3.54 -7.65
N THR A 321 -12.57 2.65 -7.77
CA THR A 321 -11.53 2.72 -8.80
C THR A 321 -12.12 2.52 -10.19
N LEU A 322 -11.78 3.40 -11.13
CA LEU A 322 -12.06 3.20 -12.56
C LEU A 322 -10.89 2.45 -13.21
N VAL A 323 -11.17 1.46 -14.05
CA VAL A 323 -10.15 0.73 -14.80
C VAL A 323 -10.49 0.77 -16.28
N VAL A 324 -9.76 1.60 -17.04
CA VAL A 324 -9.99 1.81 -18.48
C VAL A 324 -9.11 0.87 -19.29
N ILE A 325 -9.73 0.04 -20.13
CA ILE A 325 -9.06 -1.00 -20.92
C ILE A 325 -9.33 -0.77 -22.41
N GLY A 326 -8.28 -0.49 -23.18
CA GLY A 326 -8.43 -0.28 -24.62
C GLY A 326 -7.25 0.42 -25.24
N ASN A 327 -7.52 1.49 -25.99
CA ASN A 327 -6.55 2.27 -26.72
C ASN A 327 -6.80 3.78 -26.50
N THR A 328 -6.02 4.61 -27.19
CA THR A 328 -6.08 6.08 -27.11
C THR A 328 -7.32 6.70 -27.76
N SER A 329 -8.13 5.95 -28.50
CA SER A 329 -9.31 6.50 -29.21
C SER A 329 -10.61 6.48 -28.40
N GLY A 330 -10.58 6.06 -27.12
CA GLY A 330 -11.76 6.13 -26.24
C GLY A 330 -12.18 7.58 -25.95
N ASN A 331 -13.49 7.84 -25.89
CA ASN A 331 -14.05 9.15 -25.57
C ASN A 331 -13.66 9.55 -24.14
N PHE A 332 -13.80 8.65 -23.16
CA PHE A 332 -13.39 8.93 -21.78
C PHE A 332 -11.88 9.12 -21.68
N THR A 333 -11.09 8.27 -22.34
CA THR A 333 -9.62 8.41 -22.36
C THR A 333 -9.20 9.78 -22.89
N THR A 334 -9.77 10.20 -24.02
CA THR A 334 -9.45 11.50 -24.65
C THR A 334 -9.87 12.67 -23.77
N TRP A 335 -11.10 12.61 -23.22
CA TRP A 335 -11.61 13.64 -22.33
C TRP A 335 -10.78 13.75 -21.04
N CYS A 336 -10.49 12.61 -20.39
CA CYS A 336 -9.81 12.56 -19.10
C CYS A 336 -8.36 13.05 -19.21
N LEU A 337 -7.59 12.52 -20.17
CA LEU A 337 -6.20 12.96 -20.39
C LEU A 337 -6.11 14.40 -20.90
N GLY A 338 -7.14 14.90 -21.59
CA GLY A 338 -7.24 16.30 -22.01
C GLY A 338 -7.30 17.31 -20.86
N ARG A 339 -7.61 16.88 -19.63
CA ARG A 339 -7.62 17.73 -18.43
C ARG A 339 -6.21 18.11 -17.96
N GLY A 340 -5.18 17.39 -18.40
CA GLY A 340 -3.78 17.71 -18.07
C GLY A 340 -3.42 17.54 -16.60
N GLU A 341 -4.11 16.67 -15.86
CA GLU A 341 -3.85 16.40 -14.44
C GLU A 341 -2.63 15.51 -14.22
N THR A 342 -2.13 14.87 -15.29
CA THR A 342 -0.90 14.09 -15.28
C THR A 342 -0.04 14.41 -16.51
N PRO A 343 1.24 14.01 -16.53
CA PRO A 343 2.09 14.17 -17.72
C PRO A 343 1.72 13.28 -18.92
N PHE A 344 0.72 12.40 -18.80
CA PHE A 344 0.20 11.60 -19.91
C PHE A 344 -0.77 12.43 -20.75
N ALA A 345 -0.61 12.37 -22.07
CA ALA A 345 -1.47 13.05 -23.04
C ALA A 345 -1.63 12.21 -24.31
N ILE A 346 -2.58 12.57 -25.17
CA ILE A 346 -2.71 11.99 -26.51
C ILE A 346 -2.16 13.00 -27.53
N GLN A 347 -1.23 12.55 -28.39
CA GLN A 347 -0.68 13.33 -29.50
C GLN A 347 -1.00 12.63 -30.82
N GLY A 348 -1.93 13.19 -31.60
CA GLY A 348 -2.47 12.52 -32.77
C GLY A 348 -3.22 11.25 -32.35
N THR A 349 -2.72 10.09 -32.73
CA THR A 349 -3.27 8.78 -32.31
C THR A 349 -2.41 8.09 -31.24
N ALA A 350 -1.24 8.63 -30.90
CA ALA A 350 -0.30 7.99 -29.99
C ALA A 350 -0.42 8.55 -28.56
N LEU A 351 -0.14 7.69 -27.58
CA LEU A 351 0.07 8.13 -26.20
C LEU A 351 1.40 8.90 -26.11
N ALA A 352 1.44 9.96 -25.33
CA ALA A 352 2.63 10.76 -25.07
C ALA A 352 2.83 10.92 -23.57
N LEU A 353 4.11 11.03 -23.17
CA LEU A 353 4.51 11.30 -21.79
C LEU A 353 5.47 12.49 -21.78
N GLN A 354 5.13 13.55 -21.03
CA GLN A 354 5.90 14.80 -20.98
C GLN A 354 6.19 15.37 -22.39
N GLY A 355 5.17 15.34 -23.26
CA GLY A 355 5.28 15.84 -24.63
C GLY A 355 6.08 14.94 -25.59
N ARG A 356 6.67 13.83 -25.11
CA ARG A 356 7.33 12.84 -25.96
C ARG A 356 6.33 11.76 -26.36
N SER A 357 6.09 11.61 -27.66
CA SER A 357 5.30 10.49 -28.18
C SER A 357 5.96 9.17 -27.75
N LEU A 358 5.16 8.30 -27.16
CA LEU A 358 5.54 6.93 -26.81
C LEU A 358 5.38 5.99 -28.00
N GLY A 359 4.95 6.48 -29.17
CA GLY A 359 4.63 5.68 -30.35
C GLY A 359 5.76 4.79 -30.86
N GLY A 360 5.36 3.69 -31.51
CA GLY A 360 6.22 2.65 -32.07
C GLY A 360 5.40 1.38 -32.35
N ASP A 361 6.02 0.33 -32.90
CA ASP A 361 5.31 -0.93 -33.10
C ASP A 361 4.96 -1.58 -31.75
N SER A 362 3.67 -1.80 -31.50
CA SER A 362 3.15 -2.54 -30.34
C SER A 362 3.47 -1.92 -28.97
N VAL A 363 3.09 -0.66 -28.75
CA VAL A 363 3.28 0.02 -27.45
C VAL A 363 2.08 -0.21 -26.53
N GLY A 364 2.38 -0.38 -25.25
CA GLY A 364 1.38 -0.53 -24.19
C GLY A 364 1.79 0.21 -22.94
N ALA A 365 0.82 0.76 -22.22
CA ALA A 365 1.05 1.49 -20.99
C ALA A 365 0.00 1.12 -19.94
N ILE A 366 0.47 0.99 -18.69
CA ILE A 366 -0.39 0.99 -17.51
C ILE A 366 -0.03 2.21 -16.65
N PHE A 367 -0.99 3.01 -16.24
CA PHE A 367 -0.72 4.18 -15.41
C PHE A 367 -1.91 4.62 -14.55
N LEU A 368 -1.61 5.20 -13.40
CA LEU A 368 -2.55 5.85 -12.50
C LEU A 368 -2.84 7.28 -12.98
N HIS A 369 -4.07 7.71 -12.76
CA HIS A 369 -4.54 9.07 -12.99
C HIS A 369 -5.53 9.45 -11.87
N PRO A 370 -5.64 10.73 -11.47
CA PRO A 370 -6.63 11.15 -10.49
C PRO A 370 -8.04 10.81 -10.97
N HIS A 371 -8.91 10.45 -10.03
CA HIS A 371 -10.31 10.22 -10.35
C HIS A 371 -11.00 11.56 -10.64
N PRO A 372 -11.73 11.69 -11.76
CA PRO A 372 -12.20 13.00 -12.25
C PRO A 372 -13.23 13.70 -11.35
N THR A 373 -13.93 12.94 -10.50
CA THR A 373 -14.99 13.42 -9.61
C THR A 373 -14.73 13.13 -8.12
N ARG A 374 -13.64 12.41 -7.77
CA ARG A 374 -13.38 11.98 -6.39
C ARG A 374 -11.91 12.11 -6.05
N SER A 375 -11.59 12.73 -4.92
CA SER A 375 -10.20 12.90 -4.50
C SER A 375 -9.61 11.67 -3.80
N ASP A 376 -10.44 10.69 -3.44
CA ASP A 376 -10.06 9.53 -2.64
C ASP A 376 -9.96 8.21 -3.42
N ASP A 377 -10.22 8.24 -4.73
CA ASP A 377 -10.14 7.10 -5.66
C ASP A 377 -9.21 7.44 -6.86
N ASN A 378 -8.92 6.45 -7.70
CA ASN A 378 -8.04 6.59 -8.85
C ASN A 378 -8.66 6.04 -10.13
N VAL A 379 -8.13 6.46 -11.27
CA VAL A 379 -8.30 5.81 -12.57
C VAL A 379 -7.03 5.02 -12.88
N VAL A 380 -7.18 3.77 -13.32
CA VAL A 380 -6.12 2.95 -13.90
C VAL A 380 -6.36 2.88 -15.40
N PHE A 381 -5.45 3.44 -16.19
CA PHE A 381 -5.44 3.25 -17.63
C PHE A 381 -4.60 2.02 -17.99
N MET A 382 -5.14 1.12 -18.79
CA MET A 382 -4.45 0.01 -19.45
C MET A 382 -4.67 0.15 -20.96
N LEU A 383 -3.74 0.85 -21.60
CA LEU A 383 -3.83 1.22 -23.01
C LEU A 383 -2.82 0.43 -23.84
N ALA A 384 -3.21 -0.03 -25.02
CA ALA A 384 -2.31 -0.67 -25.97
C ALA A 384 -2.73 -0.41 -27.42
N ASP A 385 -1.75 -0.38 -28.32
CA ASP A 385 -1.97 -0.17 -29.75
C ASP A 385 -2.52 -1.42 -30.45
N ASP A 386 -2.27 -2.60 -29.89
CA ASP A 386 -2.68 -3.88 -30.47
C ASP A 386 -3.16 -4.90 -29.41
N PRO A 387 -3.96 -5.91 -29.81
CA PRO A 387 -4.52 -6.90 -28.89
C PRO A 387 -3.49 -7.75 -28.12
N LEU A 388 -2.33 -8.05 -28.72
CA LEU A 388 -1.31 -8.88 -28.07
C LEU A 388 -0.56 -8.08 -27.01
N THR A 389 -0.31 -6.80 -27.28
CA THR A 389 0.27 -5.89 -26.30
C THR A 389 -0.68 -5.59 -25.15
N LEU A 390 -2.00 -5.52 -25.40
CA LEU A 390 -3.00 -5.42 -24.33
C LEU A 390 -2.91 -6.61 -23.35
N GLU A 391 -2.72 -7.83 -23.85
CA GLU A 391 -2.51 -9.02 -23.00
C GLU A 391 -1.25 -8.92 -22.14
N ARG A 392 -0.24 -8.18 -22.57
CA ARG A 392 0.97 -7.93 -21.78
C ARG A 392 0.73 -6.86 -20.72
N VAL A 393 0.07 -5.76 -21.09
CA VAL A 393 -0.27 -4.66 -20.16
C VAL A 393 -1.12 -5.18 -18.99
N VAL A 394 -2.11 -6.02 -19.26
CA VAL A 394 -3.01 -6.56 -18.23
C VAL A 394 -2.28 -7.41 -17.19
N LYS A 395 -1.21 -8.11 -17.58
CA LYS A 395 -0.37 -8.89 -16.66
C LYS A 395 0.42 -8.02 -15.68
N LEU A 396 0.54 -6.72 -15.97
CA LEU A 396 1.16 -5.75 -15.07
C LEU A 396 0.16 -5.26 -14.00
N PHE A 397 -1.15 -5.44 -14.18
CA PHE A 397 -2.09 -5.10 -13.13
C PHE A 397 -1.77 -5.94 -11.87
N PRO A 398 -1.64 -5.34 -10.68
CA PRO A 398 -1.03 -5.95 -9.50
C PRO A 398 -1.96 -6.92 -8.77
N VAL A 399 -2.56 -7.87 -9.49
CA VAL A 399 -3.55 -8.82 -8.95
C VAL A 399 -2.99 -9.83 -7.95
N ARG A 400 -1.65 -9.95 -7.82
CA ARG A 400 -0.94 -10.92 -6.99
C ARG A 400 0.23 -10.26 -6.25
N THR A 401 0.71 -10.93 -5.22
CA THR A 401 1.92 -10.49 -4.50
C THR A 401 3.14 -10.44 -5.42
N GLY A 402 4.06 -9.51 -5.13
CA GLY A 402 5.34 -9.36 -5.82
C GLY A 402 5.27 -8.66 -7.18
N VAL A 403 4.08 -8.23 -7.64
CA VAL A 403 3.94 -7.47 -8.88
C VAL A 403 4.39 -6.02 -8.66
N THR A 404 5.53 -5.68 -9.25
CA THR A 404 6.20 -4.38 -9.11
C THR A 404 5.73 -3.39 -10.17
N VAL A 405 4.69 -2.63 -9.86
CA VAL A 405 4.25 -1.56 -10.75
C VAL A 405 4.18 -0.25 -9.98
N PRO A 406 5.03 0.74 -10.35
CA PRO A 406 4.95 2.09 -9.80
C PRO A 406 3.70 2.78 -10.37
N ASP A 407 3.64 4.11 -10.34
CA ASP A 407 2.41 4.80 -10.77
C ASP A 407 2.19 4.68 -12.27
N TRP A 408 3.26 4.50 -13.06
CA TRP A 408 3.14 4.22 -14.48
C TRP A 408 4.27 3.33 -15.01
N LEU A 409 3.96 2.57 -16.05
CA LEU A 409 4.88 1.68 -16.73
C LEU A 409 4.52 1.59 -18.22
N VAL A 410 5.52 1.72 -19.09
CA VAL A 410 5.42 1.62 -20.55
C VAL A 410 6.21 0.41 -21.03
N ILE A 411 5.59 -0.41 -21.88
CA ILE A 411 6.19 -1.58 -22.54
C ILE A 411 6.09 -1.44 -24.05
N SER A 412 6.94 -2.18 -24.77
CA SER A 412 6.86 -2.28 -26.23
C SER A 412 7.15 -3.69 -26.71
N GLY A 413 6.33 -4.19 -27.64
CA GLY A 413 6.58 -5.44 -28.36
C GLY A 413 6.72 -6.66 -27.44
N SER A 414 7.48 -7.65 -27.90
CA SER A 414 7.69 -8.93 -27.22
C SER A 414 8.94 -8.98 -26.33
N SER A 415 9.69 -7.88 -26.18
CA SER A 415 10.93 -7.88 -25.39
C SER A 415 10.71 -8.27 -23.92
N ILE A 416 9.55 -7.91 -23.36
CA ILE A 416 9.15 -8.27 -22.00
C ILE A 416 8.97 -9.79 -21.83
N ASP A 417 8.54 -10.50 -22.88
CA ASP A 417 8.34 -11.95 -22.84
C ASP A 417 9.68 -12.70 -22.69
N GLN A 418 10.77 -12.11 -23.19
CA GLN A 418 12.11 -12.71 -23.15
C GLN A 418 12.96 -12.20 -21.97
N ARG A 419 12.79 -10.93 -21.58
CA ARG A 419 13.69 -10.24 -20.64
C ARG A 419 13.03 -9.89 -19.29
N GLY A 420 11.74 -10.18 -19.13
CA GLY A 420 10.99 -9.79 -17.93
C GLY A 420 10.99 -8.28 -17.74
N ALA A 421 11.14 -7.80 -16.50
CA ALA A 421 11.16 -6.38 -16.16
C ALA A 421 12.20 -5.55 -16.96
N ALA A 422 13.28 -6.16 -17.46
CA ALA A 422 14.25 -5.47 -18.32
C ALA A 422 13.71 -5.13 -19.72
N GLY A 423 12.54 -5.64 -20.11
CA GLY A 423 11.85 -5.29 -21.33
C GLY A 423 10.98 -4.03 -21.22
N VAL A 424 10.89 -3.42 -20.04
CA VAL A 424 10.16 -2.17 -19.79
C VAL A 424 10.88 -0.99 -20.45
N LYS A 425 10.12 -0.12 -21.13
CA LYS A 425 10.65 1.07 -21.83
C LYS A 425 10.75 2.30 -20.94
N GLY A 426 9.88 2.39 -19.95
CA GLY A 426 9.89 3.45 -18.96
C GLY A 426 8.99 3.09 -17.81
N ALA A 427 9.32 3.61 -16.63
CA ALA A 427 8.48 3.53 -15.46
C ALA A 427 8.72 4.75 -14.59
N GLY A 428 7.79 5.06 -13.69
CA GLY A 428 7.97 6.17 -12.77
C GLY A 428 6.79 6.40 -11.85
N PHE A 429 6.92 7.46 -11.06
CA PHE A 429 5.90 7.93 -10.13
C PHE A 429 5.29 9.24 -10.66
N VAL A 430 3.99 9.42 -10.46
CA VAL A 430 3.29 10.67 -10.80
C VAL A 430 3.21 11.49 -9.52
N TYR A 431 3.82 12.68 -9.54
CA TYR A 431 3.62 13.66 -8.48
C TYR A 431 2.32 14.40 -8.78
N TYR A 432 1.33 14.24 -7.90
CA TYR A 432 0.10 15.03 -7.91
C TYR A 432 0.29 16.35 -7.17
#